data_AF-A0A5C8QIY7-F1
#
_entry.id   AF-A0A5C8QIY7-F1
#
_cell.length_a   1.000
_cell.length_b   1.000
_cell.length_c   1.000
_cell.angle_alpha   90.00
_cell.angle_beta   90.00
_cell.angle_gamma   90.00
#
_symmetry.space_group_name_H-M   'P 1'
#
loop_
_entity.id
_entity.type
_entity.pdbx_description
1 polymer ?
#
loop_
_entity_poly.entity_id
_entity_poly.type
_entity_poly.pdbx_seq_one_letter_code
_entity_poly.pdbx_strand_id
1 'polypeptide(L)'
;MDELGIGFVAFSPLGRGVLTGGVRSLDDPAPDDARRRLPRFQPEAFAANRVLVERVERIAADKGVTVARVALARLPRQGVVPIPGTRHRSRPDENAAAAHITLSRDELRRLTEALPASEIAGGRDFAPWPREPTAELRPSARGLRGRAAGDYRAARRIHSS
;
A
#
# COMPACT_ATOMS: atom_id res chain seq x y z
N MET A 1 -1.55 -2.16 -18.48
CA MET A 1 -1.79 -0.70 -18.52
C MET A 1 -3.10 -0.54 -19.24
N ASP A 2 -4.04 0.14 -18.61
CA ASP A 2 -5.41 0.26 -19.11
C ASP A 2 -5.47 1.19 -20.33
N GLU A 3 -6.61 1.22 -21.01
CA GLU A 3 -6.87 2.02 -22.21
C GLU A 3 -6.53 3.53 -22.04
N LEU A 4 -6.51 4.02 -20.81
CA LEU A 4 -6.20 5.40 -20.44
C LEU A 4 -4.72 5.68 -20.14
N GLY A 5 -3.85 4.66 -20.12
CA GLY A 5 -2.42 4.81 -19.81
C GLY A 5 -2.11 5.17 -18.35
N ILE A 6 -3.08 5.00 -17.43
CA ILE A 6 -2.94 5.32 -16.01
C ILE A 6 -2.36 4.12 -15.24
N GLY A 7 -1.39 4.39 -14.36
CA GLY A 7 -0.81 3.39 -13.46
C GLY A 7 -1.38 3.48 -12.05
N PHE A 8 -1.51 2.34 -11.37
CA PHE A 8 -1.95 2.26 -9.98
C PHE A 8 -0.77 1.95 -9.04
N VAL A 9 -0.71 2.67 -7.92
CA VAL A 9 0.33 2.52 -6.90
C VAL A 9 -0.30 2.13 -5.57
N ALA A 10 0.09 0.99 -5.00
CA ALA A 10 -0.43 0.52 -3.72
C ALA A 10 0.31 1.17 -2.54
N PHE A 11 -0.38 2.05 -1.81
CA PHE A 11 0.10 2.59 -0.54
C PHE A 11 -0.03 1.56 0.59
N SER A 12 0.99 1.46 1.46
CA SER A 12 1.05 0.49 2.57
C SER A 12 0.70 -0.95 2.15
N PRO A 13 1.37 -1.51 1.12
CA PRO A 13 0.99 -2.80 0.53
C PRO A 13 1.13 -3.98 1.50
N LEU A 14 1.93 -3.83 2.55
CA LEU A 14 2.21 -4.87 3.56
C LEU A 14 1.29 -4.78 4.80
N GLY A 15 0.10 -4.18 4.65
CA GLY A 15 -0.88 -4.11 5.73
C GLY A 15 -0.35 -3.41 6.99
N ARG A 16 0.49 -2.38 6.82
CA ARG A 16 1.17 -1.66 7.92
C ARG A 16 1.97 -2.58 8.86
N GLY A 17 2.60 -3.62 8.30
CA GLY A 17 3.50 -4.54 9.01
C GLY A 17 2.88 -5.89 9.34
N VAL A 18 1.56 -6.05 9.19
CA VAL A 18 0.87 -7.32 9.45
C VAL A 18 1.33 -8.42 8.49
N LEU A 19 1.67 -8.07 7.24
CA LEU A 19 2.19 -9.02 6.24
C LEU A 19 3.73 -9.11 6.23
N THR A 20 4.42 -8.87 7.34
CA THR A 20 5.89 -8.96 7.42
C THR A 20 6.41 -9.87 8.52
N GLY A 21 5.52 -10.47 9.31
CA GLY A 21 5.85 -11.22 10.53
C GLY A 21 6.29 -10.34 11.70
N GLY A 22 6.46 -9.02 11.51
CA GLY A 22 6.85 -8.08 12.56
C GLY A 22 5.68 -7.50 13.36
N VAL A 23 4.44 -7.80 12.99
CA VAL A 23 3.23 -7.48 13.74
C VAL A 23 2.36 -8.72 13.79
N ARG A 24 2.48 -9.47 14.88
CA ARG A 24 1.76 -10.72 15.20
C ARG A 24 0.78 -10.54 16.36
N SER A 25 1.04 -9.55 17.22
CA SER A 25 0.20 -9.15 18.34
C SER A 25 -0.10 -7.65 18.30
N LEU A 26 -1.18 -7.24 18.97
CA LEU A 26 -1.47 -5.84 19.26
C LEU A 26 -0.41 -5.19 20.15
N ASP A 27 0.43 -5.98 20.81
CA ASP A 27 1.51 -5.49 21.67
C ASP A 27 2.84 -5.21 20.94
N ASP A 28 2.99 -5.66 19.69
CA ASP A 28 4.23 -5.45 18.93
C ASP A 28 4.47 -3.97 18.53
N PRO A 29 3.45 -3.18 18.13
CA PRO A 29 3.61 -1.74 17.96
C PRO A 29 3.92 -1.04 19.29
N ALA A 30 4.68 0.05 19.27
CA ALA A 30 4.89 0.86 20.48
C ALA A 30 3.55 1.36 21.07
N PRO A 31 3.46 1.66 22.38
CA PRO A 31 2.22 2.11 23.02
C PRO A 31 1.60 3.37 22.37
N ASP A 32 2.43 4.25 21.81
CA ASP A 32 2.05 5.49 21.14
C ASP A 32 1.88 5.35 19.61
N ASP A 33 2.05 4.14 19.06
CA ASP A 33 1.95 3.89 17.63
C ASP A 33 0.51 4.14 17.11
N ALA A 34 0.39 5.03 16.12
CA ALA A 34 -0.88 5.42 15.53
C ALA A 34 -1.71 4.25 14.99
N ARG A 35 -1.06 3.13 14.61
CA ARG A 35 -1.76 1.92 14.14
C ARG A 35 -2.72 1.36 15.18
N ARG A 36 -2.41 1.46 16.47
CA ARG A 36 -3.25 0.94 17.57
C ARG A 36 -4.65 1.57 17.60
N ARG A 37 -4.83 2.74 16.98
CA ARG A 37 -6.14 3.42 16.89
C ARG A 37 -6.94 3.03 15.65
N LEU A 38 -6.32 2.35 14.67
CA LEU A 38 -7.00 1.97 13.44
C LEU A 38 -8.03 0.87 13.70
N PRO A 39 -9.18 0.87 12.99
CA PRO A 39 -10.21 -0.16 13.15
C PRO A 39 -9.68 -1.60 12.96
N ARG A 40 -8.75 -1.83 12.03
CA ARG A 40 -8.11 -3.14 11.80
C ARG A 40 -7.20 -3.64 12.92
N PHE A 41 -6.84 -2.76 13.85
CA PHE A 41 -5.95 -3.04 14.98
C PHE A 41 -6.73 -3.02 16.32
N GLN A 42 -8.07 -3.11 16.26
CA GLN A 42 -8.88 -3.38 17.45
C GLN A 42 -8.94 -4.89 17.72
N PRO A 43 -9.11 -5.34 18.98
CA PRO A 43 -8.93 -6.74 19.39
C PRO A 43 -9.61 -7.77 18.49
N GLU A 44 -10.91 -7.62 18.25
CA GLU A 44 -11.72 -8.56 17.48
C GLU A 44 -11.32 -8.55 16.00
N ALA A 45 -11.10 -7.35 15.45
CA ALA A 45 -10.72 -7.19 14.05
C ALA A 45 -9.30 -7.73 13.79
N PHE A 46 -8.36 -7.47 14.69
CA PHE A 46 -7.00 -7.96 14.56
C PHE A 46 -6.94 -9.48 14.68
N ALA A 47 -7.67 -10.07 15.64
CA ALA A 47 -7.77 -11.51 15.79
C ALA A 47 -8.36 -12.18 14.53
N ALA A 48 -9.46 -11.64 13.99
CA ALA A 48 -10.06 -12.16 12.76
C ALA A 48 -9.09 -12.06 11.56
N ASN A 49 -8.44 -10.90 11.41
CA ASN A 49 -7.48 -10.68 10.32
C ASN A 49 -6.22 -11.54 10.47
N ARG A 50 -5.78 -11.87 11.69
CA ARG A 50 -4.64 -12.75 11.94
C ARG A 50 -4.85 -14.14 11.35
N VAL A 51 -6.04 -14.71 11.48
CA VAL A 51 -6.40 -16.00 10.85
C VAL A 51 -6.25 -15.93 9.34
N LEU A 52 -6.60 -14.82 8.71
CA LEU A 52 -6.42 -14.64 7.26
C LEU A 52 -4.94 -14.57 6.89
N VAL A 53 -4.14 -13.86 7.67
CA VAL A 53 -2.69 -13.75 7.45
C VAL A 53 -2.01 -15.12 7.58
N GLU A 54 -2.45 -15.97 8.50
CA GLU A 54 -1.94 -17.35 8.67
C GLU A 54 -2.16 -18.21 7.42
N ARG A 55 -3.29 -18.01 6.73
CA ARG A 55 -3.54 -18.68 5.43
C ARG A 55 -2.49 -18.28 4.40
N VAL A 56 -2.12 -17.00 4.35
CA VAL A 56 -1.08 -16.49 3.43
C VAL A 56 0.32 -16.93 3.85
N GLU A 57 0.60 -16.93 5.15
CA GLU A 57 1.87 -17.42 5.71
C GLU A 57 2.12 -18.88 5.30
N ARG A 58 1.09 -19.74 5.33
CA ARG A 58 1.20 -21.12 4.83
C ARG A 58 1.53 -21.20 3.34
N ILE A 59 0.84 -20.43 2.50
CA ILE A 59 1.13 -20.39 1.06
C ILE A 59 2.57 -19.91 0.80
N ALA A 60 3.04 -18.92 1.56
CA ALA A 60 4.41 -18.43 1.45
C ALA A 60 5.44 -19.48 1.90
N ALA A 61 5.14 -20.21 2.98
CA ALA A 61 5.96 -21.31 3.48
C ALA A 61 6.07 -22.45 2.45
N ASP A 62 4.96 -22.88 1.84
CA ASP A 62 4.96 -23.91 0.79
C ASP A 62 5.86 -23.54 -0.40
N LYS A 63 5.98 -22.23 -0.70
CA LYS A 63 6.83 -21.69 -1.75
C LYS A 63 8.27 -21.42 -1.30
N GLY A 64 8.56 -21.48 0.01
CA GLY A 64 9.89 -21.21 0.58
C GLY A 64 10.26 -19.72 0.59
N VAL A 65 9.30 -18.82 0.68
CA VAL A 65 9.52 -17.35 0.69
C VAL A 65 8.77 -16.68 1.84
N THR A 66 9.11 -15.42 2.15
CA THR A 66 8.43 -14.69 3.21
C THR A 66 7.02 -14.23 2.79
N VAL A 67 6.11 -14.10 3.75
CA VAL A 67 4.75 -13.58 3.51
C VAL A 67 4.78 -12.18 2.87
N ALA A 68 5.75 -11.34 3.24
CA ALA A 68 5.94 -10.01 2.65
C ALA A 68 6.24 -10.12 1.15
N ARG A 69 7.17 -11.00 0.79
CA ARG A 69 7.57 -11.22 -0.59
C ARG A 69 6.41 -11.75 -1.45
N VAL A 70 5.61 -12.68 -0.94
CA VAL A 70 4.41 -13.16 -1.63
C VAL A 70 3.36 -12.06 -1.81
N ALA A 71 3.11 -11.27 -0.76
CA ALA A 71 2.18 -10.15 -0.82
C ALA A 71 2.59 -9.12 -1.89
N LEU A 72 3.88 -8.78 -1.95
CA LEU A 72 4.42 -7.84 -2.95
C LEU A 72 4.40 -8.43 -4.37
N ALA A 73 4.80 -9.69 -4.55
CA ALA A 73 4.84 -10.35 -5.86
C ALA A 73 3.47 -10.50 -6.51
N ARG A 74 2.39 -10.53 -5.72
CA ARG A 74 1.01 -10.61 -6.21
C ARG A 74 0.54 -9.33 -6.90
N LEU A 75 0.97 -8.15 -6.44
CA LEU A 75 0.39 -6.87 -6.86
C LEU A 75 0.62 -6.51 -8.34
N PRO A 76 1.82 -6.71 -8.93
CA PRO A 76 2.02 -6.48 -10.35
C PRO A 76 1.11 -7.34 -11.25
N ARG A 77 0.70 -8.52 -10.77
CA ARG A 77 -0.23 -9.42 -11.49
C ARG A 77 -1.64 -8.84 -11.57
N GLN A 78 -1.93 -7.81 -10.78
CA GLN A 78 -3.18 -7.06 -10.75
C GLN A 78 -3.05 -5.67 -11.40
N GLY A 79 -1.92 -5.38 -12.06
CA GLY A 79 -1.65 -4.08 -12.67
C GLY A 79 -1.27 -2.98 -11.67
N VAL A 80 -0.87 -3.35 -10.44
CA VAL A 80 -0.56 -2.41 -9.35
C VAL A 80 0.91 -2.48 -8.96
N VAL A 81 1.56 -1.33 -8.85
CA VAL A 81 2.96 -1.22 -8.39
C VAL A 81 2.97 -0.95 -6.88
N PRO A 82 3.60 -1.81 -6.05
CA PRO A 82 3.70 -1.56 -4.62
C PRO A 82 4.78 -0.53 -4.27
N ILE A 83 4.52 0.30 -3.26
CA ILE A 83 5.51 1.16 -2.61
C ILE A 83 5.70 0.76 -1.13
N PRO A 84 6.43 -0.35 -0.85
CA PRO A 84 6.64 -0.78 0.51
C PRO A 84 7.62 0.17 1.23
N GLY A 85 7.11 0.85 2.26
CA GLY A 85 7.94 1.63 3.16
C GLY A 85 8.73 0.75 4.13
N THR A 86 9.89 1.23 4.58
CA THR A 86 10.68 0.59 5.63
C THR A 86 11.54 1.62 6.36
N ARG A 87 11.83 1.33 7.64
CA ARG A 87 12.78 2.06 8.49
C ARG A 87 14.07 1.26 8.77
N HIS A 88 14.15 0.03 8.25
CA HIS A 88 15.30 -0.87 8.43
C HIS A 88 16.09 -1.01 7.13
N ARG A 89 17.42 -0.95 7.22
CA ARG A 89 18.33 -0.98 6.07
C ARG A 89 18.29 -2.28 5.27
N SER A 90 17.94 -3.42 5.88
CA SER A 90 17.91 -4.73 5.21
C SER A 90 16.61 -5.04 4.45
N ARG A 91 15.52 -4.31 4.74
CA ARG A 91 14.21 -4.57 4.15
C ARG A 91 14.05 -4.12 2.69
N PRO A 92 14.74 -3.07 2.19
CA PRO A 92 14.71 -2.74 0.77
C PRO A 92 15.13 -3.92 -0.11
N ASP A 93 16.22 -4.62 0.24
CA ASP A 93 16.69 -5.79 -0.50
C ASP A 93 15.69 -6.95 -0.42
N GLU A 94 15.11 -7.19 0.75
CA GLU A 94 14.06 -8.20 0.92
C GLU A 94 12.83 -7.92 0.04
N ASN A 95 12.37 -6.66 0.03
CA ASN A 95 11.22 -6.20 -0.73
C ASN A 95 11.50 -6.26 -2.25
N ALA A 96 12.69 -5.83 -2.68
CA ALA A 96 13.09 -5.84 -4.09
C ALA A 96 13.13 -7.26 -4.65
N ALA A 97 13.60 -8.22 -3.84
CA ALA A 97 13.63 -9.63 -4.24
C ALA A 97 12.24 -10.22 -4.55
N ALA A 98 11.14 -9.59 -4.11
CA ALA A 98 9.78 -10.00 -4.50
C ALA A 98 9.55 -9.90 -6.01
N ALA A 99 10.26 -9.02 -6.72
CA ALA A 99 10.16 -8.88 -8.18
C ALA A 99 10.62 -10.13 -8.95
N HIS A 100 11.41 -11.00 -8.31
CA HIS A 100 11.90 -12.25 -8.91
C HIS A 100 11.01 -13.46 -8.60
N ILE A 101 9.90 -13.25 -7.88
CA ILE A 101 8.99 -14.34 -7.54
C ILE A 101 7.93 -14.51 -8.62
N THR A 102 7.97 -15.67 -9.28
CA THR A 102 6.89 -16.11 -10.17
C THR A 102 5.83 -16.85 -9.38
N LEU A 103 4.63 -16.25 -9.27
CA LEU A 103 3.44 -16.91 -8.76
C LEU A 103 2.71 -17.64 -9.88
N SER A 104 2.43 -18.94 -9.69
CA SER A 104 1.62 -19.75 -10.60
C SER A 104 0.15 -19.30 -10.58
N ARG A 105 -0.65 -19.74 -11.55
CA ARG A 105 -2.10 -19.47 -11.56
C ARG A 105 -2.79 -20.05 -10.32
N ASP A 106 -2.38 -21.24 -9.91
CA ASP A 106 -2.90 -21.89 -8.71
C ASP A 106 -2.53 -21.12 -7.43
N GLU A 107 -1.28 -20.67 -7.30
CA GLU A 107 -0.85 -19.86 -6.16
C GLU A 107 -1.63 -18.54 -6.09
N LEU A 108 -1.84 -17.86 -7.23
CA LEU A 108 -2.63 -16.64 -7.29
C LEU A 108 -4.10 -16.86 -6.89
N ARG A 109 -4.69 -17.98 -7.31
CA ARG A 109 -6.03 -18.40 -6.88
C ARG A 109 -6.07 -18.62 -5.37
N ARG A 110 -5.18 -19.46 -4.84
CA ARG A 110 -5.08 -19.73 -3.39
C ARG A 110 -4.88 -18.47 -2.57
N LEU A 111 -4.05 -17.53 -3.03
CA LEU A 111 -3.85 -16.25 -2.37
C LEU A 111 -5.11 -15.36 -2.39
N THR A 112 -5.91 -15.46 -3.43
CA THR A 112 -7.18 -14.73 -3.54
C THR A 112 -8.22 -15.31 -2.59
N GLU A 113 -8.32 -16.64 -2.51
CA GLU A 113 -9.22 -17.35 -1.60
C GLU A 113 -8.77 -17.23 -0.12
N ALA A 114 -7.47 -17.10 0.14
CA ALA A 114 -6.93 -16.94 1.48
C ALA A 114 -7.26 -15.58 2.13
N LEU A 115 -7.49 -14.54 1.33
CA LEU A 115 -7.76 -13.16 1.76
C LEU A 115 -9.00 -12.59 1.06
N PRO A 116 -10.20 -13.14 1.31
CA PRO A 116 -11.41 -12.60 0.72
C PRO A 116 -11.72 -11.26 1.37
N ALA A 117 -12.00 -10.23 0.54
CA ALA A 117 -12.21 -8.87 1.01
C ALA A 117 -13.38 -8.76 2.00
N SER A 118 -14.38 -9.64 1.89
CA SER A 118 -15.54 -9.74 2.78
C SER A 118 -15.22 -10.23 4.20
N GLU A 119 -14.11 -10.95 4.40
CA GLU A 119 -13.70 -11.43 5.73
C GLU A 119 -12.75 -10.46 6.44
N ILE A 120 -12.24 -9.42 5.76
CA ILE A 120 -11.33 -8.46 6.37
C ILE A 120 -12.12 -7.57 7.34
N ALA A 121 -11.84 -7.72 8.63
CA ALA A 121 -12.51 -6.98 9.69
C ALA A 121 -11.85 -5.61 9.91
N GLY A 122 -12.67 -4.57 10.07
CA GLY A 122 -12.22 -3.19 10.32
C GLY A 122 -11.82 -2.41 9.06
N GLY A 123 -12.15 -1.11 9.08
CA GLY A 123 -11.74 -0.15 8.07
C GLY A 123 -10.21 -0.01 7.94
N ARG A 124 -9.74 0.23 6.70
CA ARG A 124 -8.31 0.45 6.42
C ARG A 124 -7.78 1.71 7.11
N ASP A 125 -8.61 2.73 7.17
CA ASP A 125 -8.34 4.03 7.74
C ASP A 125 -9.48 4.36 8.73
N PHE A 126 -9.38 5.50 9.41
CA PHE A 126 -10.52 6.06 10.14
C PHE A 126 -11.69 6.32 9.17
N ALA A 127 -12.87 6.65 9.71
CA ALA A 127 -14.09 6.86 8.93
C ALA A 127 -13.80 7.53 7.57
N PRO A 128 -14.41 7.05 6.47
CA PRO A 128 -14.10 7.56 5.13
C PRO A 128 -14.20 9.07 5.13
N TRP A 129 -13.29 9.72 4.40
CA TRP A 129 -13.39 11.16 4.15
C TRP A 129 -14.83 11.46 3.73
N PRO A 130 -15.55 12.39 4.39
CA PRO A 130 -16.92 12.69 4.03
C PRO A 130 -16.93 13.04 2.56
N ARG A 131 -17.65 12.24 1.76
CA ARG A 131 -17.95 12.64 0.39
C ARG A 131 -18.95 13.77 0.54
N GLU A 132 -18.47 15.01 0.50
CA GLU A 132 -19.32 16.12 0.07
C GLU A 132 -20.03 15.64 -1.21
N PRO A 133 -21.37 15.72 -1.31
CA PRO A 133 -22.01 15.58 -2.60
C PRO A 133 -21.31 16.58 -3.50
N THR A 134 -20.67 16.10 -4.57
CA THR A 134 -19.94 16.95 -5.52
C THR A 134 -20.82 18.15 -5.82
N ALA A 135 -20.49 19.30 -5.20
CA ALA A 135 -21.04 20.56 -5.62
C ALA A 135 -20.67 20.62 -7.08
N GLU A 136 -21.68 20.61 -7.95
CA GLU A 136 -21.54 20.76 -9.38
C GLU A 136 -20.42 21.77 -9.62
N LEU A 137 -19.38 21.34 -10.33
CA LEU A 137 -18.28 22.21 -10.74
C LEU A 137 -18.92 23.40 -11.44
N ARG A 138 -19.13 24.50 -10.69
CA ARG A 138 -19.70 25.72 -11.25
C ARG A 138 -18.75 26.16 -12.35
N PRO A 139 -19.21 26.33 -13.60
CA PRO A 139 -18.34 26.79 -14.66
C PRO A 139 -17.77 28.13 -14.21
N SER A 140 -16.45 28.19 -14.05
CA SER A 140 -15.75 29.39 -13.62
C SER A 140 -16.09 30.51 -14.60
N ALA A 141 -16.77 31.55 -14.13
CA ALA A 141 -17.03 32.72 -14.91
C ALA A 141 -15.68 33.36 -15.31
N ARG A 142 -15.40 33.24 -16.60
CA ARG A 142 -14.53 34.08 -17.43
C ARG A 142 -14.28 35.45 -16.78
N GLY A 143 -13.05 35.73 -16.36
CA GLY A 143 -12.74 37.01 -15.72
C GLY A 143 -11.30 37.28 -15.31
N LEU A 144 -10.28 36.81 -16.03
CA LEU A 144 -8.91 37.33 -15.89
C LEU A 144 -8.29 37.58 -17.26
N ARG A 145 -8.59 38.76 -17.83
CA ARG A 145 -7.70 39.38 -18.83
C ARG A 145 -6.63 40.17 -18.06
N GLY A 146 -5.37 39.85 -18.35
CA GLY A 146 -4.23 40.78 -18.24
C GLY A 146 -3.46 40.76 -16.93
N ARG A 147 -2.25 40.20 -16.95
CA ARG A 147 -1.00 40.98 -17.13
C ARG A 147 0.22 40.04 -17.22
N ALA A 148 0.98 40.29 -18.29
CA ALA A 148 2.42 40.15 -18.49
C ALA A 148 3.18 38.89 -18.01
N ALA A 149 3.77 38.23 -19.01
CA ALA A 149 4.92 37.35 -18.88
C ALA A 149 6.09 38.06 -18.17
N GLY A 150 6.71 37.36 -17.23
CA GLY A 150 8.00 37.71 -16.63
C GLY A 150 8.89 36.47 -16.64
N ASP A 151 9.98 36.57 -17.39
CA ASP A 151 10.95 35.51 -17.70
C ASP A 151 11.58 34.87 -16.44
N TYR A 152 11.57 33.53 -16.38
CA TYR A 152 12.47 32.77 -15.50
C TYR A 152 13.62 32.20 -16.33
N ARG A 153 14.65 33.03 -16.56
CA ARG A 153 15.97 32.57 -17.00
C ARG A 153 17.01 32.82 -15.91
N ALA A 154 17.87 31.82 -15.79
CA ALA A 154 19.20 31.81 -15.19
C ALA A 154 19.31 31.58 -13.66
N ALA A 155 19.77 30.38 -13.31
CA ALA A 155 20.93 30.22 -12.43
C ALA A 155 21.54 28.81 -12.64
N ARG A 156 22.42 28.70 -13.64
CA ARG A 156 23.45 27.66 -13.67
C ARG A 156 24.76 28.33 -13.22
N ARG A 157 25.45 27.64 -12.29
CA ARG A 157 26.90 27.39 -12.25
C ARG A 157 27.88 28.30 -11.43
N ILE A 158 28.51 27.61 -10.47
CA ILE A 158 29.93 27.54 -9.99
C ILE A 158 30.57 28.63 -9.11
N HIS A 159 31.08 28.21 -7.93
CA HIS A 159 32.47 28.36 -7.43
C HIS A 159 32.65 27.46 -6.18
N SER A 160 33.36 26.31 -6.23
CA SER A 160 34.79 26.09 -5.93
C SER A 160 35.58 27.22 -5.27
N SER A 161 36.01 26.98 -4.03
CA SER A 161 37.36 27.23 -3.51
C SER A 161 37.66 26.19 -2.44
#